data_AF-A0A8B8N972-F1
#
_entry.id   AF-A0A8B8N972-F1
#
_cell.length_a   1.000
_cell.length_b   1.000
_cell.length_c   1.000
_cell.angle_alpha   90.00
_cell.angle_beta   90.00
_cell.angle_gamma   90.00
#
_symmetry.space_group_name_H-M   'P 1'
#
loop_
_entity.id
_entity.type
_entity.pdbx_description
1 polymer ?
#
loop_
_entity_poly.entity_id
_entity_poly.type
_entity_poly.pdbx_seq_one_letter_code
_entity_poly.pdbx_strand_id
1 'polypeptide(L)'
;MNDANAIEVAGVPTSALNCIDLSSSDIQQSVSLLKQACLDSGFFYVINHGISQDLMEEVFVQSRRFFGLPLSEKMKLLRNEKHRGYTPLFDQVLDPANQIHGLCLMILLMILQLEADIDE
;
A
#
# COMPACT_ATOMS: atom_id res chain seq x y z
N MET A 1 13.72 -25.12 11.99
CA MET A 1 14.74 -24.96 10.93
C MET A 1 13.99 -24.52 9.69
N ASN A 2 14.52 -23.49 9.05
CA ASN A 2 13.80 -22.51 8.22
C ASN A 2 13.27 -23.09 6.91
N ASP A 3 12.01 -22.78 6.61
CA ASP A 3 11.47 -22.78 5.25
C ASP A 3 10.68 -21.47 5.03
N ALA A 4 11.40 -20.36 4.93
CA ALA A 4 10.86 -19.13 4.34
C ALA A 4 11.28 -19.16 2.86
N ASN A 5 10.34 -19.62 2.03
CA ASN A 5 10.51 -19.87 0.61
C ASN A 5 10.93 -18.58 -0.11
N ALA A 6 12.21 -18.49 -0.46
CA ALA A 6 12.75 -17.46 -1.33
C ALA A 6 12.47 -17.86 -2.78
N ILE A 7 11.80 -17.00 -3.54
CA ILE A 7 11.71 -17.13 -5.00
C ILE A 7 12.69 -16.11 -5.59
N GLU A 8 13.77 -16.60 -6.18
CA GLU A 8 14.77 -15.78 -6.85
C GLU A 8 14.25 -15.32 -8.23
N VAL A 9 14.13 -14.00 -8.42
CA VAL A 9 14.01 -13.40 -9.76
C VAL A 9 15.10 -12.34 -9.91
N ALA A 10 16.07 -12.63 -10.78
CA ALA A 10 17.01 -11.72 -11.44
C ALA A 10 17.69 -10.65 -10.55
N GLY A 11 18.62 -11.08 -9.67
CA GLY A 11 19.81 -10.29 -9.34
C GLY A 11 19.64 -8.99 -8.56
N VAL A 12 18.44 -8.69 -8.05
CA VAL A 12 18.21 -7.62 -7.08
C VAL A 12 18.20 -8.26 -5.69
N PRO A 13 18.98 -7.78 -4.69
CA PRO A 13 18.81 -8.23 -3.32
C PRO A 13 17.40 -7.83 -2.88
N THR A 14 16.48 -8.81 -2.88
CA THR A 14 15.14 -8.67 -2.31
C THR A 14 15.32 -8.46 -0.82
N SER A 15 15.43 -7.20 -0.41
CA SER A 15 15.31 -6.82 0.99
C SER A 15 13.92 -7.25 1.44
N ALA A 16 13.86 -8.30 2.25
CA ALA A 16 12.65 -8.64 2.98
C ALA A 16 12.25 -7.40 3.77
N LEU A 17 11.18 -6.71 3.34
CA LEU A 17 10.66 -5.55 4.06
C LEU A 17 10.39 -5.99 5.51
N ASN A 18 10.71 -5.12 6.46
CA ASN A 18 10.48 -5.42 7.86
C ASN A 18 8.99 -5.72 8.08
N CYS A 19 8.69 -6.80 8.82
CA CYS A 19 7.33 -7.18 9.18
C CYS A 19 7.14 -6.95 10.69
N ILE A 20 6.19 -6.11 11.04
CA ILE A 20 5.92 -5.67 12.42
C ILE A 20 4.66 -6.37 12.92
N ASP A 21 4.79 -7.14 14.01
CA ASP A 21 3.67 -7.80 14.67
C ASP A 21 3.13 -6.94 15.81
N LEU A 22 1.92 -6.39 15.66
CA LEU A 22 1.29 -5.53 16.69
C LEU A 22 0.75 -6.31 17.90
N SER A 23 0.72 -7.63 17.84
CA SER A 23 0.35 -8.49 18.98
C SER A 23 1.55 -8.99 19.78
N SER A 24 2.79 -8.71 19.32
CA SER A 24 4.00 -9.14 20.01
C SER A 24 4.11 -8.51 21.39
N SER A 25 4.45 -9.32 22.39
CA SER A 25 4.80 -8.84 23.73
C SER A 25 6.17 -8.15 23.77
N ASP A 26 7.03 -8.38 22.77
CA ASP A 26 8.32 -7.70 22.63
C ASP A 26 8.17 -6.41 21.82
N ILE A 27 7.82 -5.34 22.55
CA ILE A 27 7.67 -4.00 22.00
C ILE A 27 9.02 -3.46 21.49
N GLN A 28 10.14 -3.82 22.12
CA GLN A 28 11.45 -3.27 21.75
C GLN A 28 11.91 -3.79 20.39
N GLN A 29 11.67 -5.07 20.12
CA GLN A 29 11.91 -5.64 18.79
C GLN A 29 11.08 -4.92 17.73
N SER A 30 9.77 -4.73 17.98
CA SER A 30 8.85 -4.07 17.04
C SER A 30 9.26 -2.64 16.74
N VAL A 31 9.65 -1.88 17.76
CA VAL A 31 10.17 -0.50 17.62
C VAL A 31 11.49 -0.49 16.84
N SER A 32 12.38 -1.45 17.06
CA SER A 32 13.65 -1.53 16.33
C SER A 32 13.42 -1.81 14.85
N LEU A 33 12.51 -2.73 14.51
CA LEU A 33 12.15 -3.05 13.13
C LEU A 33 11.51 -1.86 12.43
N LEU A 34 10.61 -1.14 13.11
CA LEU A 34 10.00 0.08 12.59
C LEU A 34 11.07 1.15 12.30
N LYS A 35 11.97 1.39 13.26
CA LYS A 35 13.05 2.36 13.09
C LYS A 35 13.93 2.00 11.90
N GLN A 36 14.31 0.72 11.79
CA GLN A 36 15.11 0.25 10.68
C GLN A 36 14.39 0.43 9.34
N ALA A 37 13.10 0.08 9.26
CA ALA A 37 12.31 0.28 8.04
C ALA A 37 12.27 1.75 7.61
N CYS A 38 12.08 2.68 8.56
CA CYS A 38 12.05 4.12 8.27
C CYS A 38 13.41 4.69 7.85
N LEU A 39 14.53 4.08 8.26
CA LEU A 39 15.87 4.54 7.92
C LEU A 39 16.40 3.91 6.62
N ASP A 40 15.97 2.69 6.32
CA ASP A 40 16.49 1.90 5.19
C ASP A 40 15.58 2.06 3.95
N SER A 41 14.45 1.37 3.93
CA SER A 41 13.56 1.28 2.75
C SER A 41 12.52 2.38 2.70
N GLY A 42 12.06 2.87 3.85
CA GLY A 42 10.83 3.66 4.01
C GLY A 42 9.55 2.82 4.05
N PHE A 43 9.65 1.49 3.97
CA PHE A 43 8.52 0.56 3.79
C PHE A 43 8.59 -0.63 4.75
N PHE A 44 7.42 -1.08 5.22
CA PHE A 44 7.27 -2.25 6.09
C PHE A 44 5.87 -2.85 5.98
N TYR A 45 5.74 -4.11 6.38
CA TYR A 45 4.45 -4.78 6.59
C TYR A 45 4.04 -4.73 8.06
N VAL A 46 2.73 -4.76 8.31
CA VAL A 46 2.15 -4.88 9.64
C VAL A 46 1.22 -6.08 9.67
N ILE A 47 1.37 -6.94 10.68
CA ILE A 47 0.52 -8.12 10.90
C ILE A 47 -0.13 -8.06 12.29
N ASN A 48 -1.17 -8.87 12.48
CA ASN A 48 -1.91 -8.96 13.74
C ASN A 48 -2.41 -7.59 14.26
N HIS A 49 -2.81 -6.71 13.35
CA HIS A 49 -3.29 -5.35 13.63
C HIS A 49 -4.71 -5.30 14.23
N GLY A 50 -5.39 -6.44 14.37
CA GLY A 50 -6.72 -6.52 14.98
C GLY A 50 -7.89 -6.05 14.09
N ILE A 51 -7.64 -5.79 12.79
CA ILE A 51 -8.73 -5.53 11.83
C ILE A 51 -9.25 -6.89 11.38
N SER A 52 -10.57 -7.09 11.43
CA SER A 52 -11.19 -8.36 11.03
C SER A 52 -11.03 -8.60 9.53
N GLN A 53 -10.94 -9.88 9.15
CA GLN A 53 -10.90 -10.28 7.75
C GLN A 53 -12.19 -9.88 7.02
N ASP A 54 -13.34 -10.09 7.65
CA ASP A 54 -14.65 -9.69 7.11
C ASP A 54 -14.71 -8.20 6.72
N LEU A 55 -14.14 -7.31 7.56
CA LEU A 55 -14.11 -5.87 7.26
C LEU A 55 -13.19 -5.56 6.08
N MET A 56 -12.04 -6.22 5.99
CA MET A 56 -11.13 -6.06 4.84
C MET A 56 -11.79 -6.53 3.55
N GLU A 57 -12.44 -7.69 3.56
CA GLU A 57 -13.20 -8.22 2.43
C GLU A 57 -14.33 -7.27 2.00
N GLU A 58 -15.12 -6.76 2.96
CA GLU A 58 -16.18 -5.80 2.68
C GLU A 58 -15.64 -4.53 2.02
N VAL A 59 -14.53 -3.98 2.52
CA VAL A 59 -13.88 -2.81 1.92
C VAL A 59 -13.46 -3.08 0.47
N PHE A 60 -12.89 -4.26 0.18
CA PHE A 60 -12.54 -4.63 -1.19
C PHE A 60 -13.78 -4.79 -2.09
N VAL A 61 -14.86 -5.36 -1.58
CA VAL A 61 -16.14 -5.48 -2.31
C VAL A 61 -16.71 -4.11 -2.65
N GLN A 62 -16.77 -3.18 -1.68
CA GLN A 62 -17.28 -1.83 -1.93
C GLN A 62 -16.37 -1.04 -2.86
N SER A 63 -15.05 -1.22 -2.74
CA SER A 63 -14.07 -0.61 -3.64
C SER A 63 -14.31 -1.06 -5.09
N ARG A 64 -14.36 -2.38 -5.36
CA ARG A 64 -14.66 -2.92 -6.69
C ARG A 64 -15.98 -2.40 -7.24
N ARG A 65 -17.03 -2.39 -6.41
CA ARG A 65 -18.36 -1.87 -6.80
C ARG A 65 -18.30 -0.40 -7.21
N PHE A 66 -17.59 0.44 -6.46
CA PHE A 66 -17.47 1.86 -6.77
C PHE A 66 -16.63 2.10 -8.03
N PHE A 67 -15.47 1.45 -8.15
CA PHE A 67 -14.57 1.67 -9.29
C PHE A 67 -15.11 1.05 -10.60
N GLY A 68 -15.97 0.04 -10.52
CA GLY A 68 -16.75 -0.50 -11.64
C GLY A 68 -17.89 0.41 -12.14
N LEU A 69 -18.21 1.51 -11.44
CA LEU A 69 -19.18 2.48 -11.95
C LEU A 69 -18.62 3.25 -13.17
N PRO A 70 -19.49 3.71 -14.09
CA PRO A 70 -19.10 4.62 -15.16
C PRO A 70 -18.39 5.86 -14.62
N LEU A 71 -17.44 6.39 -15.39
CA LEU A 71 -16.67 7.57 -14.99
C LEU A 71 -17.58 8.76 -14.63
N SER A 72 -18.66 8.98 -15.38
CA SER A 72 -19.64 10.06 -15.10
C SER A 72 -20.24 9.97 -13.70
N GLU A 73 -20.48 8.77 -13.18
CA GLU A 73 -21.01 8.56 -11.83
C GLU A 73 -19.93 8.82 -10.78
N LYS A 74 -18.69 8.34 -11.00
CA LYS A 74 -17.55 8.59 -10.11
C LYS A 74 -17.24 10.09 -10.00
N MET A 75 -17.34 10.84 -11.11
CA MET A 75 -17.11 12.28 -11.17
C MET A 75 -18.14 13.10 -10.37
N LYS A 76 -19.33 12.58 -10.07
CA LYS A 76 -20.30 13.26 -9.18
C LYS A 76 -19.78 13.40 -7.75
N LEU A 77 -18.80 12.59 -7.37
CA LEU A 77 -18.16 12.59 -6.05
C LEU A 77 -16.74 13.18 -6.11
N LEU A 78 -16.46 14.12 -7.00
CA LEU A 78 -15.13 14.73 -7.15
C LEU A 78 -14.56 15.23 -5.80
N ARG A 79 -13.25 15.05 -5.62
CA ARG A 79 -12.51 15.48 -4.44
C ARG A 79 -12.82 16.94 -4.08
N ASN A 80 -13.31 17.17 -2.87
CA ASN A 80 -13.59 18.50 -2.34
C ASN A 80 -12.37 19.12 -1.63
N GLU A 81 -12.54 20.36 -1.15
CA GLU A 81 -11.51 21.11 -0.39
C GLU A 81 -11.04 20.41 0.89
N LYS A 82 -11.79 19.44 1.40
CA LYS A 82 -11.42 18.60 2.57
C LYS A 82 -10.71 17.31 2.15
N HIS A 83 -10.27 17.20 0.89
CA HIS A 83 -9.63 16.04 0.28
C HIS A 83 -10.47 14.75 0.33
N ARG A 84 -11.81 14.88 0.35
CA ARG A 84 -12.73 13.74 0.31
C ARG A 84 -13.40 13.65 -1.05
N GLY A 85 -13.42 12.43 -1.61
CA GLY A 85 -14.06 12.15 -2.89
C GLY A 85 -13.15 11.41 -3.86
N TYR A 86 -13.65 11.20 -5.07
CA TYR A 86 -12.95 10.60 -6.18
C TYR A 86 -11.88 11.54 -6.75
N THR A 87 -10.68 11.00 -6.96
CA THR A 87 -9.60 11.67 -7.69
C THR A 87 -9.42 10.97 -9.03
N PRO A 88 -9.61 11.67 -10.16
CA PRO A 88 -9.34 11.10 -11.48
C PRO A 88 -7.87 10.75 -11.66
N LEU A 89 -7.59 9.84 -12.60
CA LEU A 89 -6.22 9.58 -13.03
C LEU A 89 -5.57 10.87 -13.55
N PHE A 90 -4.30 11.08 -13.20
CA PHE A 90 -3.49 12.25 -13.59
C PHE A 90 -3.92 13.60 -12.99
N ASP A 91 -4.92 13.63 -12.10
CA ASP A 91 -5.36 14.86 -11.42
C ASP A 91 -4.43 15.30 -10.26
N GLN A 92 -3.37 14.52 -10.01
CA GLN A 92 -2.33 14.86 -9.02
C GLN A 92 -1.00 15.04 -9.75
N VAL A 93 -0.48 16.27 -9.69
CA VAL A 93 0.84 16.61 -10.21
C VAL A 93 1.76 16.80 -9.01
N LEU A 94 2.84 16.02 -8.97
CA LEU A 94 3.89 16.18 -7.97
C LEU A 94 4.61 17.52 -8.22
N ASP A 95 4.87 18.28 -7.16
CA ASP A 95 5.64 19.53 -7.24
C ASP A 95 7.02 19.26 -7.86
N PRO A 96 7.30 19.75 -9.09
CA PRO A 96 8.56 19.47 -9.77
C PRO A 96 9.78 20.01 -9.03
N ALA A 97 9.63 21.08 -8.24
CA ALA A 97 10.75 21.73 -7.56
C ALA A 97 11.26 20.96 -6.34
N ASN A 98 10.42 20.08 -5.78
CA ASN A 98 10.72 19.33 -4.55
C ASN A 98 10.90 17.83 -4.78
N GLN A 99 11.05 17.38 -6.03
CA GLN A 99 11.37 15.99 -6.35
C GLN A 99 12.85 15.70 -6.05
N ILE A 100 13.11 15.11 -4.88
CA ILE A 100 14.43 14.58 -4.53
C ILE A 100 14.64 13.31 -5.37
N HIS A 101 15.76 13.23 -6.10
CA HIS A 101 16.14 12.18 -7.07
C HIS A 101 16.34 10.76 -6.48
N GLY A 102 15.54 10.33 -5.49
CA GLY A 102 15.79 9.06 -4.80
C GLY A 102 14.67 8.48 -3.94
N LEU A 103 13.44 8.99 -3.97
CA LEU A 103 12.30 8.38 -3.27
C LEU A 103 11.07 8.35 -4.18
N CYS A 104 11.21 7.65 -5.30
CA CYS A 104 10.06 7.22 -6.10
C CYS A 104 9.46 6.00 -5.42
N LEU A 105 8.53 6.22 -4.51
CA LEU A 105 7.53 5.25 -4.06
C LEU A 105 6.66 6.04 -3.04
N MET A 106 5.68 6.82 -3.50
CA MET A 106 4.30 6.34 -3.52
C MET A 106 4.04 5.28 -2.44
N ILE A 107 4.17 5.62 -1.15
CA ILE A 107 3.95 4.63 -0.06
C ILE A 107 2.59 3.92 -0.19
N LEU A 108 1.59 4.51 -0.85
CA LEU A 108 0.44 3.74 -1.30
C LEU A 108 -0.38 4.55 -2.32
N LEU A 109 0.15 4.78 -3.53
CA LEU A 109 -0.80 4.58 -4.64
C LEU A 109 -1.15 3.09 -4.53
N MET A 110 -2.39 2.65 -4.72
CA MET A 110 -2.70 1.22 -4.96
C MET A 110 -2.05 0.73 -6.29
N ILE A 111 -0.77 1.04 -6.53
CA ILE A 111 0.25 0.07 -6.90
C ILE A 111 0.03 -1.12 -5.96
N LEU A 112 -0.42 -2.29 -6.39
CA LEU A 112 -0.33 -2.85 -7.70
C LEU A 112 -1.75 -3.12 -8.19
N GLN A 113 -2.01 -2.68 -9.40
CA GLN A 113 -3.24 -2.80 -10.18
C GLN A 113 -3.66 -4.24 -10.47
N LEU A 114 -3.54 -5.19 -9.56
CA LEU A 114 -3.29 -6.55 -9.96
C LEU A 114 -3.64 -7.44 -8.78
N GLU A 115 -4.34 -8.55 -8.96
CA GLU A 115 -3.99 -9.47 -10.04
C GLU A 115 -5.11 -9.78 -11.05
N ALA A 116 -6.36 -9.36 -10.85
CA ALA A 116 -7.49 -10.08 -11.44
C ALA A 116 -8.48 -9.31 -12.34
N ASP A 117 -8.06 -8.24 -13.03
CA ASP A 117 -8.69 -7.90 -14.33
C ASP A 117 -7.85 -8.50 -15.49
N ILE A 118 -7.00 -9.50 -15.22
CA ILE A 118 -6.20 -10.26 -16.21
C ILE A 118 -6.90 -11.56 -16.67
N ASP A 119 -8.10 -11.89 -16.18
CA ASP A 119 -8.89 -13.06 -16.64
C ASP A 119 -10.27 -12.70 -17.25
N GLU A 120 -10.46 -11.49 -17.82
CA GLU A 120 -11.46 -11.27 -18.90
C GLU A 120 -11.17 -10.03 -19.76
#